data_AF-A0A655E371-F1
#
_entry.id   AF-A0A655E371-F1
#
_cell.length_a   1.000
_cell.length_b   1.000
_cell.length_c   1.000
_cell.angle_alpha   90.00
_cell.angle_beta   90.00
_cell.angle_gamma   90.00
#
_symmetry.space_group_name_H-M   'P 1'
#
loop_
_entity.id
_entity.type
_entity.pdbx_description
1 polymer ?
#
loop_
_entity_poly.entity_id
_entity_poly.type
_entity_poly.pdbx_seq_one_letter_code
_entity_poly.pdbx_strand_id
1 'polypeptide(L)'
;MIATLRAGFAYQRLARLIAEDGLDIDASALPRRASGRIQRDAADALFAAVRTELEDDADDWRRWYRLARAYDYAGDRRRAREAMKTALQLEGRARPGAR
;
A
#
# COMPACT_ATOMS: atom_id res chain seq x y z
N MET A 1 9.06 -4.20 21.84
CA MET A 1 9.32 -2.78 21.50
C MET A 1 10.15 -2.56 20.23
N ILE A 2 11.13 -3.40 19.90
CA ILE A 2 12.02 -3.20 18.72
C ILE A 2 11.34 -3.50 17.37
N ALA A 3 10.38 -4.42 17.31
CA ALA A 3 9.72 -4.85 16.07
C ALA A 3 8.91 -3.74 15.37
N THR A 4 8.29 -2.83 16.15
CA THR A 4 7.44 -1.75 15.60
C THR A 4 8.26 -0.69 14.89
N LEU A 5 9.46 -0.37 15.40
CA LEU A 5 10.33 0.65 14.81
C LEU A 5 10.91 0.17 13.47
N ARG A 6 11.35 -1.09 13.38
CA ARG A 6 11.84 -1.68 12.12
C ARG A 6 10.76 -1.71 11.04
N ALA A 7 9.51 -2.04 11.39
CA ALA A 7 8.39 -2.01 10.47
C ALA A 7 8.12 -0.58 9.96
N GLY A 8 8.20 0.42 10.84
CA GLY A 8 8.05 1.83 10.46
C GLY A 8 9.08 2.28 9.41
N PHE A 9 10.36 1.97 9.60
CA PHE A 9 11.41 2.29 8.63
C PHE A 9 11.21 1.55 7.30
N ALA A 10 10.81 0.28 7.35
CA ALA A 10 10.53 -0.50 6.14
C ALA A 10 9.36 0.10 5.33
N TYR A 11 8.31 0.58 6.01
CA TYR A 11 7.17 1.23 5.36
C TYR A 11 7.56 2.55 4.72
N GLN A 12 8.32 3.40 5.43
CA GLN A 12 8.83 4.66 4.89
C GLN A 12 9.68 4.44 3.64
N ARG A 13 10.48 3.38 3.63
CA ARG A 13 11.29 3.00 2.48
C ARG A 13 10.45 2.58 1.28
N LEU A 14 9.45 1.70 1.46
CA LEU A 14 8.55 1.34 0.35
C LEU A 14 7.83 2.57 -0.20
N ALA A 15 7.36 3.45 0.68
CA ALA A 15 6.73 4.70 0.27
C ALA A 15 7.67 5.57 -0.58
N ARG A 16 8.95 5.67 -0.21
CA ARG A 16 9.96 6.39 -1.00
C ARG A 16 10.16 5.75 -2.38
N LEU A 17 10.32 4.43 -2.45
CA LEU A 17 10.52 3.72 -3.72
C LEU A 17 9.31 3.90 -4.66
N ILE A 18 8.10 3.84 -4.13
CA ILE A 18 6.87 4.09 -4.90
C ILE A 18 6.80 5.52 -5.42
N ALA A 19 7.20 6.49 -4.60
CA ALA A 19 7.24 7.89 -5.02
C ALA A 19 8.31 8.13 -6.09
N GLU A 20 9.49 7.51 -5.97
CA GLU A 20 10.56 7.54 -6.98
C GLU A 20 10.10 6.92 -8.32
N ASP A 21 9.30 5.85 -8.27
CA ASP A 21 8.72 5.20 -9.44
C ASP A 21 7.49 5.94 -10.02
N GLY A 22 7.01 7.00 -9.36
CA GLY A 22 5.82 7.75 -9.78
C GLY A 22 4.51 6.96 -9.67
N LEU A 23 4.47 5.92 -8.83
CA LEU A 23 3.33 5.00 -8.69
C LEU A 23 2.51 5.22 -7.41
N ASP A 24 2.71 6.37 -6.75
CA ASP A 24 1.97 6.69 -5.54
C ASP A 24 0.50 6.93 -5.85
N ILE A 25 -0.36 6.53 -4.91
CA ILE A 25 -1.80 6.80 -5.03
C ILE A 25 -2.03 8.26 -4.66
N ASP A 26 -2.48 9.06 -5.63
CA ASP A 26 -2.95 10.41 -5.37
C ASP A 26 -4.29 10.39 -4.61
N ALA A 27 -4.19 10.21 -3.30
CA ALA A 27 -5.31 10.26 -2.39
C ALA A 27 -5.77 11.69 -2.08
N SER A 28 -5.07 12.72 -2.56
CA SER A 28 -5.46 14.12 -2.35
C SER A 28 -6.65 14.51 -3.23
N ALA A 29 -6.75 13.91 -4.42
CA ALA A 29 -7.86 14.08 -5.35
C ALA A 29 -9.15 13.32 -4.95
N LEU A 30 -9.08 12.40 -3.98
CA LEU A 30 -10.22 11.58 -3.60
C LEU A 30 -11.21 12.36 -2.71
N PRO A 31 -12.54 12.22 -2.94
CA PRO A 31 -13.56 12.83 -2.10
C PRO A 31 -13.40 12.44 -0.63
N ARG A 32 -13.48 13.43 0.27
CA ARG A 32 -13.37 13.23 1.73
C ARG A 32 -14.66 13.58 2.44
N ARG A 33 -14.85 12.96 3.61
CA ARG A 33 -15.88 13.31 4.58
C ARG A 33 -15.38 14.50 5.41
N ALA A 34 -16.29 15.17 6.12
CA ALA A 34 -15.94 16.26 7.04
C ALA A 34 -14.92 15.85 8.13
N SER A 35 -14.82 14.55 8.44
CA SER A 35 -13.81 13.99 9.35
C SER A 35 -12.41 13.84 8.75
N GLY A 36 -12.22 14.19 7.47
CA GLY A 36 -10.96 14.02 6.72
C GLY A 36 -10.74 12.61 6.15
N ARG A 37 -11.56 11.62 6.53
CA ARG A 37 -11.53 10.27 5.95
C ARG A 37 -12.01 10.29 4.50
N ILE A 38 -11.45 9.44 3.65
CA ILE A 38 -11.95 9.25 2.29
C ILE A 38 -13.40 8.73 2.35
N GLN A 39 -14.23 9.20 1.42
CA GLN A 39 -15.60 8.72 1.30
C GLN A 39 -15.60 7.24 0.93
N ARG A 40 -16.53 6.48 1.51
CA ARG A 40 -16.58 5.03 1.34
C ARG A 40 -16.61 4.62 -0.13
N ASP A 41 -17.47 5.24 -0.92
CA ASP A 41 -17.62 4.90 -2.34
C ASP A 41 -16.33 5.17 -3.14
N ALA A 42 -15.60 6.24 -2.78
CA ALA A 42 -14.30 6.53 -3.37
C ALA A 42 -13.22 5.51 -2.95
N ALA A 43 -13.25 5.06 -1.69
CA ALA A 43 -12.36 4.00 -1.21
C ALA A 43 -12.68 2.65 -1.87
N ASP A 44 -13.97 2.32 -2.06
CA ASP A 44 -14.42 1.09 -2.70
C ASP A 44 -14.04 1.09 -4.20
N ALA A 45 -14.19 2.23 -4.89
CA ALA A 45 -13.74 2.38 -6.28
C ALA A 45 -12.21 2.26 -6.42
N LEU A 46 -11.44 2.89 -5.53
CA LEU A 46 -9.98 2.74 -5.48
C LEU A 46 -9.59 1.28 -5.22
N PHE A 47 -10.27 0.62 -4.29
CA PHE A 47 -10.02 -0.78 -3.97
C PHE A 47 -10.27 -1.68 -5.18
N ALA A 48 -11.37 -1.48 -5.90
CA ALA A 48 -11.67 -2.24 -7.11
C ALA A 48 -10.57 -2.07 -8.18
N ALA A 49 -10.15 -0.83 -8.43
CA ALA A 49 -9.09 -0.54 -9.41
C ALA A 49 -7.77 -1.23 -9.03
N VAL A 50 -7.33 -1.08 -7.78
CA VAL A 50 -6.07 -1.67 -7.29
C VAL A 50 -6.15 -3.19 -7.23
N ARG A 51 -7.33 -3.77 -6.96
CA ARG A 51 -7.52 -5.22 -7.00
C ARG A 51 -7.38 -5.77 -8.41
N THR A 52 -7.97 -5.12 -9.41
CA THR A 52 -7.80 -5.50 -10.81
C THR A 52 -6.34 -5.46 -11.22
N GLU A 53 -5.63 -4.37 -10.87
CA GLU A 53 -4.19 -4.30 -11.11
C GLU A 53 -3.47 -5.45 -10.40
N LEU A 54 -3.77 -5.76 -9.14
CA LEU A 54 -3.10 -6.87 -8.45
C LEU A 54 -3.32 -8.23 -9.15
N GLU A 55 -4.51 -8.47 -9.69
CA GLU A 55 -4.82 -9.70 -10.42
C GLU A 55 -3.98 -9.86 -11.69
N ASP A 56 -3.59 -8.75 -12.33
CA ASP A 56 -2.74 -8.75 -13.53
C ASP A 56 -1.26 -9.08 -13.23
N ASP A 57 -0.76 -8.79 -12.03
CA ASP A 57 0.62 -9.11 -11.62
C ASP A 57 0.72 -9.23 -10.09
N ALA A 58 0.46 -10.45 -9.59
CA ALA A 58 0.45 -10.71 -8.16
C ALA A 58 1.86 -10.79 -7.53
N ASP A 59 2.93 -10.78 -8.33
CA ASP A 59 4.31 -10.85 -7.84
C ASP A 59 4.97 -9.47 -7.72
N ASP A 60 4.33 -8.42 -8.25
CA ASP A 60 4.78 -7.04 -8.09
C ASP A 60 4.47 -6.48 -6.69
N TRP A 61 5.52 -6.26 -5.90
CA TRP A 61 5.43 -5.68 -4.57
C TRP A 61 4.74 -4.31 -4.55
N ARG A 62 4.79 -3.56 -5.66
CA ARG A 62 4.19 -2.23 -5.77
C ARG A 62 2.66 -2.30 -5.77
N ARG A 63 2.09 -3.32 -6.41
CA ARG A 63 0.64 -3.57 -6.44
C ARG A 63 0.13 -3.95 -5.05
N TRP A 64 0.90 -4.75 -4.31
CA TRP A 64 0.63 -5.04 -2.90
C TRP A 64 0.72 -3.81 -1.99
N TYR A 65 1.67 -2.90 -2.23
CA TYR A 65 1.76 -1.63 -1.51
C TYR A 65 0.50 -0.77 -1.75
N ARG A 66 0.09 -0.63 -3.01
CA ARG A 66 -1.13 0.11 -3.39
C ARG A 66 -2.37 -0.50 -2.73
N LEU A 67 -2.47 -1.84 -2.67
CA LEU A 67 -3.57 -2.52 -1.99
C LEU A 67 -3.60 -2.21 -0.49
N ALA A 68 -2.43 -2.19 0.16
CA ALA A 68 -2.32 -1.83 1.56
C ALA A 68 -2.82 -0.40 1.84
N ARG A 69 -2.48 0.56 0.97
CA ARG A 69 -2.97 1.94 1.06
C ARG A 69 -4.47 2.03 0.87
N ALA A 70 -5.04 1.29 -0.09
CA ALA A 70 -6.48 1.25 -0.31
C ALA A 70 -7.23 0.74 0.94
N TYR A 71 -6.74 -0.32 1.59
CA TYR A 71 -7.30 -0.81 2.86
C TYR A 71 -7.18 0.21 3.99
N ASP A 72 -6.05 0.91 4.11
CA ASP A 72 -5.86 1.94 5.14
C ASP A 72 -6.84 3.11 4.95
N TYR A 73 -7.05 3.55 3.71
CA TYR A 73 -8.03 4.58 3.35
C TYR A 73 -9.48 4.16 3.65
N ALA A 74 -9.81 2.88 3.45
CA ALA A 74 -11.09 2.29 3.84
C ALA A 74 -11.23 2.09 5.36
N GLY A 75 -10.13 2.24 6.12
CA GLY A 75 -10.09 2.01 7.57
C GLY A 75 -9.90 0.56 7.98
N ASP A 76 -9.67 -0.36 7.03
CA ASP A 76 -9.36 -1.77 7.31
C ASP A 76 -7.86 -1.94 7.60
N ARG A 77 -7.47 -1.50 8.80
CA ARG A 77 -6.07 -1.55 9.24
C ARG A 77 -5.50 -2.95 9.32
N ARG A 78 -6.35 -3.98 9.51
CA ARG A 78 -5.89 -5.37 9.61
C ARG A 78 -5.42 -5.84 8.23
N ARG A 79 -6.28 -5.72 7.22
CA ARG A 79 -5.93 -6.10 5.84
C ARG A 79 -4.82 -5.21 5.27
N ALA A 80 -4.78 -3.93 5.63
CA ALA A 80 -3.69 -3.04 5.25
C ALA A 80 -2.31 -3.56 5.70
N ARG A 81 -2.18 -4.01 6.96
CA ARG A 81 -0.92 -4.56 7.48
C ARG A 81 -0.54 -5.88 6.80
N GLU A 82 -1.51 -6.74 6.51
CA GLU A 82 -1.30 -8.02 5.81
C GLU A 82 -0.79 -7.79 4.38
N ALA A 83 -1.43 -6.90 3.63
CA ALA A 83 -0.99 -6.52 2.29
C ALA A 83 0.41 -5.88 2.31
N MET A 84 0.69 -4.99 3.27
CA MET A 84 2.00 -4.34 3.38
C MET A 84 3.11 -5.32 3.76
N LYS A 85 2.81 -6.34 4.59
CA LYS A 85 3.76 -7.42 4.87
C LYS A 85 4.11 -8.19 3.60
N THR A 86 3.12 -8.45 2.74
CA THR A 86 3.33 -9.13 1.46
C THR A 86 4.19 -8.29 0.52
N ALA A 87 3.92 -6.98 0.42
CA ALA A 87 4.76 -6.04 -0.33
C ALA A 87 6.23 -6.08 0.12
N LEU A 88 6.48 -6.03 1.44
CA LEU A 88 7.85 -6.14 1.98
C LEU A 88 8.54 -7.47 1.66
N GLN A 89 7.79 -8.57 1.69
CA GLN A 89 8.33 -9.89 1.36
C GLN A 89 8.72 -10.00 -0.12
N LEU A 90 7.87 -9.51 -1.02
CA LEU A 90 8.14 -9.50 -2.47
C LEU A 90 9.26 -8.54 -2.82
N GLU A 91 9.30 -7.36 -2.22
CA GLU A 91 10.38 -6.39 -2.42
C GLU A 91 11.75 -6.93 -1.99
N GLY A 92 11.78 -7.69 -0.89
CA GLY A 92 12.98 -8.40 -0.45
C GLY A 92 13.44 -9.49 -1.42
N ARG A 93 12.50 -10.17 -2.10
CA ARG A 93 12.80 -11.17 -3.15
C ARG A 93 13.25 -10.53 -4.46
N ALA A 94 12.65 -9.40 -4.83
CA ALA A 94 12.96 -8.66 -6.05
C ALA A 94 14.35 -8.00 -6.02
N ARG A 95 14.98 -7.85 -4.85
CA ARG A 95 16.35 -7.35 -4.72
C ARG A 95 17.36 -8.51 -4.63
N PRO A 96 18.12 -8.80 -5.69
CA PRO A 96 19.19 -9.77 -5.62
C PRO A 96 20.37 -9.13 -4.88
N GLY A 97 20.56 -9.45 -3.60
CA GLY A 97 21.73 -9.00 -2.83
C GLY A 97 21.51 -8.68 -1.36
N ALA A 98 20.28 -8.75 -0.84
CA ALA A 98 20.01 -8.60 0.59
C ALA A 98 19.94 -9.98 1.27
N ARG A 99 21.07 -10.68 1.38
CA ARG A 99 21.26 -11.79 2.32
C ARG A 99 22.42 -11.47 3.24
#